data_AF-A0A451AE15-F1
#
_entry.id   AF-A0A451AE15-F1
#
_cell.length_a   1.000
_cell.length_b   1.000
_cell.length_c   1.000
_cell.angle_alpha   90.00
_cell.angle_beta   90.00
_cell.angle_gamma   90.00
#
_symmetry.space_group_name_H-M   'P 1'
#
loop_
_entity.id
_entity.type
_entity.pdbx_description
1 polymer ?
#
loop_
_entity_poly.entity_id
_entity_poly.type
_entity_poly.pdbx_seq_one_letter_code
_entity_poly.pdbx_strand_id
1 'polypeptide(L)'
;MDIKITEQERIRVVDGQDVFDIMRRILLREERIDQDKEHFWMVGLDVSSRLLFIELVVIGGVYSVTIKPAETFRVAVWKNAVSVVLVHNHPGVISHIIPPLISQDISQSSKANFSH
;
A
#
# COMPACT_ATOMS: atom_id res chain seq x y z
N MET A 1 14.55 -11.94 24.09
CA MET A 1 15.35 -10.71 23.98
C MET A 1 14.44 -9.68 23.34
N ASP A 2 13.82 -8.83 24.15
CA ASP A 2 12.86 -7.84 23.67
C ASP A 2 13.61 -6.60 23.21
N ILE A 3 13.83 -6.50 21.90
CA ILE A 3 14.32 -5.27 21.29
C ILE A 3 13.12 -4.32 21.25
N LYS A 4 13.07 -3.38 22.20
CA LYS A 4 12.09 -2.29 22.18
C LYS A 4 12.45 -1.34 21.05
N ILE A 5 11.74 -1.47 19.93
CA ILE A 5 11.77 -0.50 18.83
C ILE A 5 11.20 0.81 19.38
N THR A 6 12.00 1.87 19.33
CA THR A 6 11.66 3.22 19.76
C THR A 6 10.68 3.88 18.77
N GLU A 7 9.90 4.84 19.24
CA GLU A 7 8.98 5.61 18.39
C GLU A 7 9.72 6.35 17.24
N GLN A 8 11.01 6.66 17.40
CA GLN A 8 11.85 7.20 16.32
C GLN A 8 12.20 6.20 15.21
N GLU A 9 12.09 4.89 15.46
CA GLU A 9 12.40 3.83 14.48
C GLU A 9 11.18 3.44 13.62
N ARG A 10 10.01 4.06 13.85
CA ARG A 10 8.84 3.88 12.98
C ARG A 10 9.03 4.69 11.71
N ILE A 11 8.91 4.01 10.57
CA ILE A 11 9.11 4.61 9.23
C ILE A 11 8.16 5.79 9.08
N ARG A 12 8.72 7.00 8.95
CA ARG A 12 7.96 8.22 8.67
C ARG A 12 7.77 8.33 7.17
N VAL A 13 6.52 8.53 6.75
CA VAL A 13 6.13 8.79 5.37
C VAL A 13 6.03 10.30 5.19
N VAL A 14 6.92 10.86 4.39
CA VAL A 14 6.98 12.29 4.05
C VAL A 14 6.17 12.55 2.79
N ASP A 15 6.32 11.70 1.78
CA ASP A 15 5.66 11.86 0.49
C ASP A 15 5.25 10.53 -0.16
N GLY A 16 4.82 10.57 -1.42
CA GLY A 16 4.43 9.38 -2.18
C GLY A 16 5.61 8.49 -2.56
N GLN A 17 6.84 9.02 -2.63
CA GLN A 17 8.03 8.24 -2.98
C GLN A 17 8.41 7.29 -1.85
N ASP A 18 8.28 7.71 -0.59
CA ASP A 18 8.47 6.82 0.56
C ASP A 18 7.52 5.61 0.50
N VAL A 19 6.24 5.86 0.20
CA VAL A 19 5.24 4.79 0.04
C VAL A 19 5.62 3.89 -1.12
N PHE A 20 5.98 4.46 -2.28
CA PHE A 20 6.42 3.70 -3.44
C PHE A 20 7.59 2.76 -3.11
N ASP A 21 8.63 3.26 -2.45
CA ASP A 21 9.82 2.48 -2.13
C ASP A 21 9.54 1.34 -1.15
N ILE A 22 8.70 1.59 -0.14
CA ILE A 22 8.25 0.57 0.81
C ILE A 22 7.44 -0.51 0.09
N MET A 23 6.44 -0.10 -0.69
CA MET A 23 5.51 -1.02 -1.35
C MET A 23 6.19 -1.83 -2.46
N ARG A 24 7.11 -1.23 -3.21
CA ARG A 24 7.93 -1.94 -4.21
C ARG A 24 8.77 -3.04 -3.57
N ARG A 25 9.37 -2.80 -2.40
CA ARG A 25 10.13 -3.83 -1.67
C ARG A 25 9.24 -4.96 -1.15
N ILE A 26 8.00 -4.65 -0.80
CA ILE A 26 7.01 -5.66 -0.38
C ILE A 26 6.61 -6.52 -1.59
N LEU A 27 6.21 -5.91 -2.70
CA LEU A 27 5.82 -6.63 -3.92
C LEU A 27 6.95 -7.54 -4.43
N LEU A 28 8.20 -7.08 -4.42
CA LEU A 28 9.35 -7.88 -4.87
C LEU A 28 9.68 -9.08 -3.98
N ARG A 29 9.08 -9.19 -2.79
CA ARG A 29 9.22 -10.36 -1.90
C ARG A 29 8.16 -11.42 -2.17
N GLU A 30 7.09 -11.09 -2.87
CA GLU A 30 6.06 -12.05 -3.27
C GLU A 30 6.59 -13.06 -4.28
N GLU A 31 5.94 -14.22 -4.38
CA GLU A 31 6.24 -15.19 -5.42
C GLU A 31 5.98 -14.59 -6.80
N ARG A 32 6.73 -15.04 -7.81
CA ARG A 32 6.65 -14.49 -9.16
C ARG A 32 5.24 -14.58 -9.77
N ILE A 33 4.47 -15.61 -9.42
CA ILE A 33 3.08 -15.79 -9.88
C ILE A 33 2.17 -14.72 -9.25
N ASP A 34 2.43 -14.33 -8.01
CA ASP A 34 1.64 -13.33 -7.31
C ASP A 34 2.05 -11.93 -7.73
N GLN A 35 3.32 -11.67 -8.05
CA GLN A 35 3.78 -10.38 -8.61
C GLN A 35 3.01 -9.94 -9.87
N ASP A 36 2.51 -10.91 -10.64
CA ASP A 36 1.73 -10.69 -11.87
C ASP A 36 0.21 -10.47 -11.60
N LYS A 37 -0.21 -10.34 -10.34
CA LYS A 37 -1.60 -10.03 -9.94
C LYS A 37 -1.76 -8.57 -9.56
N GLU A 38 -2.99 -8.07 -9.69
CA GLU A 38 -3.36 -6.79 -9.11
C GLU A 38 -3.48 -6.95 -7.59
N HIS A 39 -2.73 -6.16 -6.84
CA HIS A 39 -2.86 -6.07 -5.41
C HIS A 39 -3.40 -4.70 -5.05
N PHE A 40 -4.23 -4.66 -4.02
CA PHE A 40 -4.75 -3.45 -3.44
C PHE A 40 -4.43 -3.44 -1.95
N TRP A 41 -3.57 -2.51 -1.53
CA TRP A 41 -3.12 -2.35 -0.16
C TRP A 41 -3.67 -1.07 0.48
N MET A 42 -3.75 -1.12 1.81
CA MET A 42 -3.99 0.02 2.67
C MET A 42 -2.78 0.22 3.59
N VAL A 43 -2.26 1.44 3.56
CA VAL A 43 -1.17 1.90 4.43
C VAL A 43 -1.77 2.84 5.47
N GLY A 44 -1.78 2.44 6.74
CA GLY A 44 -2.30 3.27 7.84
C GLY A 44 -1.21 4.14 8.45
N LEU A 45 -1.52 5.41 8.69
CA LEU A 45 -0.61 6.40 9.27
C LEU A 45 -1.16 7.02 10.55
N ASP A 46 -0.26 7.35 11.47
CA ASP A 46 -0.58 8.14 12.67
C ASP A 46 -0.56 9.67 12.41
N VAL A 47 -0.84 10.46 13.45
CA VAL A 47 -0.86 11.94 13.40
C VAL A 47 0.48 12.57 12.99
N SER A 48 1.59 11.83 13.12
CA SER A 48 2.93 12.26 12.72
C SER A 48 3.34 11.72 11.34
N SER A 49 2.39 11.16 10.58
CA SER A 49 2.62 10.47 9.30
C SER A 49 3.59 9.29 9.43
N ARG A 50 3.59 8.58 10.56
CA ARG A 50 4.37 7.36 10.75
C ARG A 50 3.54 6.14 10.40
N LEU A 51 4.19 5.16 9.81
CA LEU A 51 3.58 3.89 9.43
C LEU A 51 3.08 3.13 10.67
N LEU A 52 1.77 2.89 10.71
CA LEU A 52 1.13 2.04 11.71
C LEU A 52 1.00 0.61 11.20
N PHE A 53 0.56 0.45 9.96
CA PHE A 53 0.37 -0.86 9.34
C PHE A 53 0.36 -0.76 7.81
N ILE A 54 0.58 -1.90 7.17
CA ILE A 54 0.30 -2.16 5.76
C ILE A 54 -0.56 -3.41 5.72
N GLU A 55 -1.72 -3.33 5.09
CA GLU A 55 -2.58 -4.49 4.89
C GLU A 55 -2.91 -4.67 3.42
N LEU A 56 -2.79 -5.92 2.96
CA LEU A 56 -3.32 -6.32 1.67
C LEU A 56 -4.82 -6.52 1.82
N VAL A 57 -5.59 -5.64 1.17
CA VAL A 57 -7.05 -5.62 1.27
C VAL A 57 -7.64 -6.61 0.29
N VAL A 58 -7.13 -6.65 -0.94
CA VAL A 58 -7.54 -7.59 -1.99
C VAL A 58 -6.36 -7.93 -2.89
N ILE A 59 -6.28 -9.20 -3.30
CA ILE A 59 -5.55 -9.64 -4.49
C ILE A 59 -6.60 -9.92 -5.56
N GLY A 60 -6.60 -9.12 -6.63
CA GLY A 60 -7.49 -9.26 -7.77
C GLY A 60 -6.91 -10.13 -8.87
N GLY A 61 -7.76 -10.42 -9.86
CA GLY A 61 -7.31 -10.92 -11.16
C GLY A 61 -6.75 -9.77 -12.02
N VAL A 62 -6.58 -10.02 -13.32
CA VAL A 62 -5.91 -9.11 -14.26
C VAL A 62 -6.65 -7.78 -14.52
N TYR A 63 -7.92 -7.64 -14.11
CA TYR A 63 -8.82 -6.60 -14.65
C TYR A 63 -9.50 -5.67 -13.65
N SER A 64 -9.66 -6.06 -12.38
CA SER A 64 -10.22 -5.18 -11.34
C SER A 64 -10.22 -5.82 -9.96
N VAL A 65 -10.26 -4.94 -8.95
CA VAL A 65 -10.54 -5.25 -7.55
C VAL A 65 -11.87 -4.60 -7.15
N THR A 66 -12.76 -5.35 -6.49
CA THR A 66 -13.97 -4.80 -5.85
C THR A 66 -13.77 -4.74 -4.34
N ILE A 67 -13.88 -3.54 -3.76
CA ILE A 67 -13.87 -3.34 -2.31
C ILE A 67 -15.21 -2.82 -1.82
N LYS A 68 -15.56 -3.13 -0.58
CA LYS A 68 -16.64 -2.47 0.16
C LYS A 68 -16.01 -1.43 1.10
N PRO A 69 -16.07 -0.13 0.78
CA PRO A 69 -15.32 0.89 1.51
C PRO A 69 -15.51 0.86 3.03
N ALA A 70 -16.74 0.67 3.52
CA ALA A 70 -17.02 0.64 4.95
C ALA A 70 -16.34 -0.53 5.68
N GLU A 71 -16.27 -1.71 5.05
CA GLU A 71 -15.60 -2.88 5.63
C GLU A 71 -14.08 -2.70 5.55
N THR A 72 -13.59 -2.21 4.42
CA THR A 72 -12.17 -1.94 4.18
C THR A 72 -11.61 -0.90 5.17
N PHE A 73 -12.27 0.25 5.33
CA PHE A 73 -11.78 1.31 6.23
C PHE A 73 -11.99 1.01 7.73
N ARG A 74 -12.80 0.01 8.09
CA ARG A 74 -12.98 -0.38 9.51
C ARG A 74 -11.65 -0.78 10.17
N VAL A 75 -10.73 -1.37 9.42
CA VAL A 75 -9.40 -1.73 9.95
C VAL A 75 -8.57 -0.50 10.31
N ALA A 76 -8.69 0.59 9.53
CA ALA A 76 -8.00 1.84 9.82
C ALA A 76 -8.44 2.41 11.16
N VAL A 77 -9.76 2.41 11.40
CA VAL A 77 -10.34 2.85 12.67
C VAL A 77 -9.88 1.96 13.83
N TRP A 78 -9.96 0.63 13.70
CA TRP A 78 -9.54 -0.30 14.76
C TRP A 78 -8.05 -0.23 15.09
N LYS A 79 -7.21 0.12 14.11
CA LYS A 79 -5.77 0.27 14.28
C LYS A 79 -5.35 1.71 14.63
N ASN A 80 -6.30 2.59 14.93
CA ASN A 80 -6.06 4.00 15.30
C ASN A 80 -5.28 4.79 14.24
N ALA A 81 -5.49 4.48 12.96
CA ALA A 81 -4.96 5.31 11.88
C ALA A 81 -5.80 6.57 11.70
N VAL A 82 -5.14 7.71 11.66
CA VAL A 82 -5.79 9.01 11.41
C VAL A 82 -5.88 9.34 9.93
N SER A 83 -5.02 8.71 9.12
CA SER A 83 -5.08 8.76 7.68
C SER A 83 -4.63 7.44 7.07
N VAL A 84 -5.07 7.19 5.85
CA VAL A 84 -4.65 6.03 5.06
C VAL A 84 -4.22 6.44 3.67
N VAL A 85 -3.24 5.71 3.15
CA VAL A 85 -2.82 5.75 1.75
C VAL A 85 -3.22 4.43 1.10
N LEU A 86 -4.02 4.50 0.04
CA LEU A 86 -4.37 3.35 -0.77
C LEU A 86 -3.31 3.17 -1.85
N VAL A 87 -2.92 1.91 -2.11
CA VAL A 87 -1.88 1.59 -3.08
C VAL A 87 -2.36 0.41 -3.91
N HIS A 88 -2.17 0.46 -5.23
CA HIS A 88 -2.30 -0.71 -6.08
C HIS A 88 -1.14 -0.82 -7.06
N ASN A 89 -0.92 -2.02 -7.57
CA ASN A 89 -0.08 -2.25 -8.75
C ASN A 89 -0.96 -2.68 -9.92
N HIS A 90 -0.58 -2.26 -11.12
CA HIS A 90 -1.10 -2.84 -12.36
C HIS A 90 -0.06 -3.82 -12.92
N PRO A 91 -0.35 -5.13 -12.95
CA PRO A 91 0.48 -6.09 -13.65
C PRO A 91 0.27 -5.86 -15.16
N GLY A 92 1.26 -5.27 -15.81
CA GLY A 92 1.18 -4.96 -17.23
C GLY A 92 0.91 -6.22 -18.06
N VAL A 93 -0.27 -6.32 -18.66
CA VAL A 93 -0.51 -7.27 -19.74
C VAL A 93 0.37 -6.85 -20.92
N ILE A 94 1.20 -7.77 -21.41
CA ILE A 94 2.02 -7.58 -22.60
C ILE A 94 1.13 -7.15 -23.78
N SER A 95 1.10 -5.85 -24.05
CA SER A 95 0.74 -5.31 -25.36
C SER A 95 1.76 -4.23 -25.71
N HIS A 96 2.61 -4.59 -26.67
CA HIS A 96 3.56 -3.73 -27.39
C HIS A 96 4.80 -3.19 -26.65
N ILE A 97 5.93 -3.91 -26.86
CA ILE A 97 7.28 -3.40 -27.17
C ILE A 97 7.65 -1.99 -26.64
N ILE A 98 7.81 -1.81 -25.33
CA ILE A 98 8.52 -0.68 -24.72
C ILE A 98 9.26 -1.22 -23.47
N PRO A 99 10.55 -0.88 -23.22
CA PRO A 99 11.29 -1.36 -22.04
C PRO A 99 10.55 -1.04 -20.73
N PRO A 100 10.77 -1.82 -19.66
CA PRO A 100 9.80 -1.98 -18.58
C PRO A 100 9.65 -0.70 -17.78
N LEU A 101 8.62 0.08 -18.10
CA LEU A 101 8.04 1.10 -17.24
C LEU A 101 7.34 0.41 -16.05
N ILE A 102 8.11 -0.21 -15.16
CA ILE A 102 7.69 -0.59 -13.80
C ILE A 102 7.54 0.70 -12.92
N SER A 103 7.44 1.88 -13.54
CA SER A 103 7.76 3.16 -12.92
C SER A 103 6.57 4.08 -12.63
N GLN A 104 5.33 3.81 -13.10
CA GLN A 104 4.28 4.84 -13.07
C GLN A 104 2.93 4.44 -12.45
N ASP A 105 2.67 3.15 -12.20
CA ASP A 105 1.32 2.69 -11.80
C ASP A 105 1.13 2.31 -10.33
N ILE A 106 2.07 2.67 -9.45
CA ILE A 106 1.86 2.66 -7.99
C ILE A 106 1.22 4.00 -7.53
N SER A 107 0.87 4.88 -8.48
CA SER A 107 0.72 6.32 -8.24
C SER A 107 -0.65 6.80 -7.76
N GLN A 108 -1.71 5.98 -7.79
CA GLN A 108 -3.01 6.41 -7.29
C GLN A 108 -3.10 6.26 -5.76
N SER A 109 -2.38 7.14 -5.07
CA SER A 109 -2.52 7.35 -3.63
C SER A 109 -3.64 8.36 -3.36
N SER A 110 -4.85 7.88 -3.02
CA SER A 110 -5.86 8.75 -2.42
C SER A 110 -5.66 8.79 -0.91
N LYS A 111 -5.38 9.98 -0.34
CA LYS A 111 -5.37 10.17 1.11
C LYS A 111 -6.81 10.41 1.60
N ALA A 112 -7.31 9.49 2.42
CA ALA A 112 -8.53 9.68 3.19
C ALA A 112 -8.16 10.04 4.63
N ASN A 113 -8.68 11.15 5.14
CA ASN A 113 -8.50 11.58 6.53
C ASN A 113 -9.72 11.15 7.35
N PHE A 114 -9.49 10.54 8.52
CA PHE A 114 -10.55 10.22 9.46
C PHE A 114 -10.66 11.33 10.49
N SER A 115 -11.76 12.06 10.49
CA SER A 115 -12.13 12.95 11.59
C SER A 115 -12.73 12.10 12.72
N HIS A 116 -12.01 11.98 13.84
CA HIS A 116 -12.56 11.44 15.09
C HIS A 116 -13.42 12.47 15.81
#